data_AF-A0A4V3YWK1-F1
#
_entry.id   AF-A0A4V3YWK1-F1
#
_cell.length_a   1.000
_cell.length_b   1.000
_cell.length_c   1.000
_cell.angle_alpha   90.00
_cell.angle_beta   90.00
_cell.angle_gamma   90.00
#
_symmetry.space_group_name_H-M   'P 1'
#
loop_
_entity.id
_entity.type
_entity.pdbx_description
1 polymer ?
#
loop_
_entity_poly.entity_id
_entity_poly.type
_entity_poly.pdbx_seq_one_letter_code
_entity_poly.pdbx_strand_id
1 'polypeptide(L)'
;MHTLFASGQVEAIATPESVQGIDGLLANDVQMLTQIGFIAAGRGDTRQSSAIFAGLQALRPLRAFAWVGEATAWLNAGKPSEAVRCLGRFEGPPGQERDMVQAFLGLAMQFDGQGQASLRVLKAVAFQPVDPATEGMLLARQILGGHTLEDLNTPTPGAAGTFAKTP
;
A
#
# COMPACT_ATOMS: atom_id res chain seq x y z
N MET A 1 -25.54 -50.43 -45.08
CA MET A 1 -25.26 -49.10 -45.68
C MET A 1 -25.48 -48.09 -44.57
N HIS A 2 -24.54 -47.74 -43.68
CA HIS A 2 -23.17 -47.22 -43.83
C HIS A 2 -23.11 -45.84 -44.49
N THR A 3 -22.86 -44.81 -43.66
CA THR A 3 -22.25 -43.45 -43.86
C THR A 3 -23.06 -42.34 -43.20
N LEU A 4 -22.50 -41.31 -42.55
CA LEU A 4 -21.22 -41.09 -41.86
C LEU A 4 -21.36 -39.73 -41.11
N PHE A 5 -20.53 -39.53 -40.10
CA PHE A 5 -20.40 -38.39 -39.19
C PHE A 5 -20.22 -37.01 -39.84
N ALA A 6 -20.67 -35.95 -39.15
CA ALA A 6 -19.98 -34.65 -39.10
C ALA A 6 -20.45 -33.81 -37.89
N SER A 7 -20.02 -34.20 -36.69
CA SER A 7 -19.98 -33.29 -35.53
C SER A 7 -18.68 -32.49 -35.62
N GLY A 8 -18.74 -31.28 -36.17
CA GLY A 8 -17.63 -30.34 -36.13
C GLY A 8 -17.52 -29.69 -34.76
N GLN A 9 -16.82 -30.32 -33.82
CA GLN A 9 -16.35 -29.66 -32.61
C GLN A 9 -15.35 -28.56 -32.98
N VAL A 10 -15.71 -27.31 -32.69
CA VAL A 10 -14.77 -26.20 -32.64
C VAL A 10 -14.20 -26.17 -31.22
N GLU A 11 -13.15 -26.96 -30.99
CA GLU A 11 -12.25 -26.73 -29.86
C GLU A 11 -10.93 -26.23 -30.42
N ALA A 12 -10.79 -24.89 -30.47
CA ALA A 12 -9.49 -24.26 -30.63
C ALA A 12 -8.72 -24.52 -29.33
N ILE A 13 -7.92 -25.58 -29.33
CA ILE A 13 -6.99 -25.91 -28.26
C ILE A 13 -5.87 -24.87 -28.33
N ALA A 14 -5.99 -23.78 -27.59
CA ALA A 14 -4.87 -22.86 -27.38
C ALA A 14 -3.74 -23.66 -26.72
N THR A 15 -2.61 -23.77 -27.40
CA THR A 15 -1.43 -24.46 -26.87
C THR A 15 -0.88 -23.69 -25.66
N PRO A 16 -0.33 -24.36 -24.63
CA PRO A 16 0.10 -23.72 -23.39
C PRO A 16 1.16 -22.62 -23.60
N GLU A 17 1.95 -22.67 -24.68
CA GLU A 17 2.94 -21.66 -25.04
C GLU A 17 2.31 -20.33 -25.49
N SER A 18 1.13 -20.36 -26.14
CA SER A 18 0.44 -19.15 -26.61
C SER A 18 -0.20 -18.35 -25.47
N VAL A 19 -0.62 -19.02 -24.40
CA VAL A 19 -1.21 -18.39 -23.20
C VAL A 19 -0.15 -17.67 -22.37
N GLN A 20 1.05 -18.27 -22.25
CA GLN A 20 2.19 -17.68 -21.51
C GLN A 20 2.68 -16.37 -22.11
N GLY A 21 2.63 -16.21 -23.44
CA GLY A 21 3.02 -14.98 -24.12
C GLY A 21 2.08 -13.79 -23.84
N ILE A 22 0.77 -14.05 -23.67
CA ILE A 22 -0.24 -13.03 -23.41
C ILE A 22 -0.16 -12.58 -21.94
N ASP A 23 0.02 -13.53 -21.02
CA ASP A 23 0.19 -13.24 -19.59
C ASP A 23 1.47 -12.45 -19.30
N GLY A 24 2.56 -12.77 -20.02
CA GLY A 24 3.83 -12.02 -19.92
C GLY A 24 3.73 -10.59 -20.46
N LEU A 25 3.00 -10.39 -21.56
CA LEU A 25 2.74 -9.05 -22.10
C LEU A 25 1.91 -8.21 -21.11
N LEU A 26 0.87 -8.80 -20.53
CA LEU A 26 0.05 -8.14 -19.52
C LEU A 26 0.85 -7.78 -18.26
N ALA A 27 1.80 -8.62 -17.84
CA ALA A 27 2.67 -8.32 -16.70
C ALA A 27 3.59 -7.12 -16.98
N ASN A 28 4.16 -7.03 -18.18
CA ASN A 28 5.00 -5.91 -18.60
C ASN A 28 4.19 -4.60 -18.70
N ASP A 29 2.97 -4.68 -19.23
CA ASP A 29 2.07 -3.52 -19.31
C ASP A 29 1.67 -3.02 -17.93
N VAL A 30 1.34 -3.93 -17.00
CA VAL A 30 1.07 -3.58 -15.60
C VAL A 30 2.27 -2.92 -14.95
N GLN A 31 3.48 -3.42 -15.19
CA GLN A 31 4.71 -2.84 -14.66
C GLN A 31 4.94 -1.42 -15.21
N MET A 32 4.81 -1.23 -16.53
CA MET A 32 4.98 0.08 -17.17
C MET A 32 3.93 1.08 -16.66
N LEU A 33 2.65 0.69 -16.61
CA LEU A 33 1.59 1.53 -16.06
C LEU A 33 1.84 1.88 -14.60
N THR A 34 2.34 0.94 -13.80
CA THR A 34 2.69 1.20 -12.40
C THR A 34 3.77 2.27 -12.29
N GLN A 35 4.84 2.17 -13.09
CA GLN A 35 5.91 3.17 -13.10
C GLN A 35 5.41 4.56 -13.51
N ILE A 36 4.61 4.65 -14.59
CA ILE A 36 4.01 5.91 -15.04
C ILE A 36 3.07 6.48 -13.96
N GLY A 37 2.29 5.62 -13.31
CA GLY A 37 1.40 5.98 -12.21
C GLY A 37 2.16 6.60 -11.04
N PHE A 38 3.29 6.02 -10.63
CA PHE A 38 4.14 6.57 -9.58
C PHE A 38 4.84 7.87 -9.98
N ILE A 39 5.22 8.04 -11.26
CA ILE A 39 5.73 9.32 -11.78
C ILE A 39 4.67 10.42 -11.69
N ALA A 40 3.41 10.13 -12.03
CA ALA A 40 2.30 11.06 -11.88
C ALA A 40 2.01 11.37 -10.40
N ALA A 41 2.01 10.34 -9.54
CA ALA A 41 1.81 10.47 -8.10
C ALA A 41 2.89 11.36 -7.45
N GLY A 42 4.15 11.22 -7.86
CA GLY A 42 5.26 12.04 -7.38
C GLY A 42 5.07 13.55 -7.61
N ARG A 43 4.29 13.93 -8.64
CA ARG A 43 3.94 15.33 -8.94
C ARG A 43 2.66 15.81 -8.24
N GLY A 44 1.97 14.95 -7.51
CA GLY A 44 0.63 15.23 -6.99
C GLY A 44 -0.42 15.38 -8.10
N ASP A 45 -0.17 14.85 -9.31
CA ASP A 45 -1.16 14.85 -10.40
C ASP A 45 -2.22 13.78 -10.15
N THR A 46 -3.14 14.11 -9.24
CA THR A 46 -4.24 13.23 -8.82
C THR A 46 -5.13 12.82 -9.98
N ARG A 47 -5.30 13.63 -11.03
CA ARG A 47 -6.14 13.28 -12.18
C ARG A 47 -5.52 12.13 -12.97
N GLN A 48 -4.27 12.27 -13.39
CA GLN A 48 -3.59 11.25 -14.19
C GLN A 48 -3.29 10.00 -13.34
N SER A 49 -2.84 10.21 -12.10
CA SER A 49 -2.50 9.12 -11.20
C SER A 49 -3.73 8.25 -10.85
N SER A 50 -4.87 8.86 -10.50
CA SER A 50 -6.08 8.09 -10.20
C SER A 50 -6.61 7.31 -11.41
N ALA A 51 -6.53 7.87 -12.63
CA ALA A 51 -6.95 7.14 -13.83
C ALA A 51 -6.13 5.85 -14.04
N ILE A 52 -4.80 5.94 -13.86
CA ILE A 52 -3.89 4.80 -14.00
C ILE A 52 -4.12 3.78 -12.88
N PHE A 53 -4.15 4.23 -11.63
CA PHE A 53 -4.28 3.32 -10.49
C PHE A 53 -5.67 2.70 -10.37
N ALA A 54 -6.75 3.37 -10.78
CA ALA A 54 -8.06 2.75 -10.89
C ALA A 54 -8.06 1.59 -11.91
N GLY A 55 -7.39 1.77 -13.05
CA GLY A 55 -7.20 0.69 -14.03
C GLY A 55 -6.41 -0.49 -13.44
N LEU A 56 -5.33 -0.21 -12.72
CA LEU A 56 -4.51 -1.23 -12.05
C LEU A 56 -5.27 -1.95 -10.92
N GLN A 57 -6.10 -1.25 -10.16
CA GLN A 57 -7.00 -1.85 -9.16
C GLN A 57 -8.01 -2.79 -9.81
N ALA A 58 -8.58 -2.43 -10.97
CA ALA A 58 -9.49 -3.30 -11.71
C ALA A 58 -8.79 -4.58 -12.22
N LEU A 59 -7.53 -4.47 -12.67
CA LEU A 59 -6.75 -5.61 -13.16
C LEU A 59 -6.22 -6.51 -12.04
N ARG A 60 -5.87 -5.93 -10.88
CA ARG A 60 -5.21 -6.60 -9.75
C ARG A 60 -5.70 -6.03 -8.41
N PRO A 61 -6.97 -6.27 -8.02
CA PRO A 61 -7.60 -5.58 -6.87
C PRO A 61 -6.93 -5.88 -5.53
N LEU A 62 -6.32 -7.05 -5.39
CA LEU A 62 -5.68 -7.52 -4.15
C LEU A 62 -4.22 -7.08 -4.00
N ARG A 63 -3.68 -6.29 -4.93
CA ARG A 63 -2.28 -5.83 -4.89
C ARG A 63 -2.21 -4.42 -4.32
N ALA A 64 -1.41 -4.23 -3.29
CA ALA A 64 -1.27 -2.98 -2.55
C ALA A 64 -0.73 -1.83 -3.40
N PHE A 65 0.16 -2.12 -4.37
CA PHE A 65 0.84 -1.07 -5.13
C PHE A 65 -0.10 -0.06 -5.78
N ALA A 66 -1.27 -0.50 -6.27
CA ALA A 66 -2.21 0.40 -6.93
C ALA A 66 -2.93 1.31 -5.92
N TRP A 67 -3.25 0.79 -4.74
CA TRP A 67 -3.86 1.54 -3.64
C TRP A 67 -2.88 2.51 -3.00
N VAL A 68 -1.65 2.04 -2.75
CA VAL A 68 -0.55 2.82 -2.19
C VAL A 68 -0.15 3.95 -3.15
N GLY A 69 -0.06 3.65 -4.45
CA GLY A 69 0.27 4.65 -5.47
C GLY A 69 -0.77 5.77 -5.58
N GLU A 70 -2.06 5.42 -5.59
CA GLU A 70 -3.14 6.41 -5.60
C GLU A 70 -3.12 7.27 -4.34
N ALA A 71 -2.98 6.65 -3.16
CA ALA A 71 -2.88 7.37 -1.90
C ALA A 71 -1.66 8.31 -1.84
N THR A 72 -0.53 7.89 -2.42
CA THR A 72 0.68 8.72 -2.53
C THR A 72 0.41 9.98 -3.36
N ALA A 73 -0.36 9.86 -4.45
CA ALA A 73 -0.75 11.03 -5.25
C ALA A 73 -1.59 12.03 -4.44
N TRP A 74 -2.54 11.53 -3.64
CA TRP A 74 -3.34 12.36 -2.74
C TRP A 74 -2.49 13.06 -1.67
N LEU A 75 -1.56 12.34 -1.05
CA LEU A 75 -0.62 12.91 -0.07
C LEU A 75 0.25 14.01 -0.70
N ASN A 76 0.83 13.75 -1.88
CA ASN A 76 1.66 14.72 -2.59
C ASN A 76 0.86 15.93 -3.11
N ALA A 77 -0.45 15.78 -3.30
CA ALA A 77 -1.35 16.88 -3.62
C ALA A 77 -1.84 17.65 -2.36
N GLY A 78 -1.34 17.32 -1.17
CA GLY A 78 -1.75 17.96 0.08
C GLY A 78 -3.17 17.60 0.54
N LYS A 79 -3.68 16.43 0.15
CA LYS A 79 -5.05 15.95 0.46
C LYS A 79 -5.02 14.65 1.27
N PRO A 80 -4.59 14.68 2.53
CA PRO A 80 -4.40 13.47 3.34
C PRO A 80 -5.72 12.75 3.68
N SER A 81 -6.82 13.47 3.88
CA SER A 81 -8.15 12.87 4.08
C SER A 81 -8.59 11.99 2.91
N GLU A 82 -8.25 12.38 1.68
CA GLU A 82 -8.52 11.59 0.48
C GLU A 82 -7.65 10.33 0.41
N ALA A 83 -6.39 10.42 0.84
CA ALA A 83 -5.51 9.26 0.96
C ALA A 83 -6.05 8.24 1.97
N VAL A 84 -6.52 8.70 3.13
CA VAL A 84 -7.17 7.86 4.16
C VAL A 84 -8.40 7.17 3.58
N ARG A 85 -9.29 7.93 2.91
CA ARG A 85 -10.48 7.38 2.26
C ARG A 85 -10.12 6.35 1.18
N CYS A 86 -9.10 6.64 0.38
CA CYS A 86 -8.63 5.74 -0.67
C CYS A 86 -8.18 4.39 -0.11
N LEU A 87 -7.26 4.40 0.85
CA LEU A 87 -6.67 3.19 1.45
C LEU A 87 -7.70 2.41 2.29
N GLY A 88 -8.66 3.10 2.90
CA GLY A 88 -9.74 2.47 3.67
C GLY A 88 -10.69 1.59 2.84
N ARG A 89 -10.69 1.73 1.50
CA ARG A 89 -11.49 0.89 0.58
C ARG A 89 -10.84 -0.46 0.26
N PHE A 90 -9.61 -0.70 0.68
CA PHE A 90 -8.91 -1.94 0.38
C PHE A 90 -9.46 -3.11 1.22
N GLU A 91 -10.07 -4.09 0.55
CA GLU A 91 -10.64 -5.29 1.17
C GLU A 91 -9.81 -6.55 0.85
N GLY A 92 -8.50 -6.50 1.14
CA GLY A 92 -7.61 -7.64 0.96
C GLY A 92 -7.63 -8.64 2.13
N PRO A 93 -7.30 -9.92 1.88
CA PRO A 93 -7.07 -10.89 2.96
C PRO A 93 -5.86 -10.48 3.83
N PRO A 94 -5.75 -10.97 5.08
CA PRO A 94 -4.55 -10.81 5.88
C PRO A 94 -3.28 -11.28 5.15
N GLY A 95 -2.17 -10.58 5.33
CA GLY A 95 -0.89 -10.87 4.69
C GLY A 95 -0.19 -9.62 4.15
N GLN A 96 0.88 -9.83 3.40
CA GLN A 96 1.82 -8.79 2.95
C GLN A 96 1.14 -7.57 2.32
N GLU A 97 0.18 -7.78 1.41
CA GLU A 97 -0.49 -6.68 0.71
C GLU A 97 -1.34 -5.85 1.68
N ARG A 98 -2.09 -6.49 2.59
CA ARG A 98 -2.89 -5.80 3.59
C ARG A 98 -2.02 -5.07 4.61
N ASP A 99 -0.93 -5.69 5.06
CA ASP A 99 0.01 -5.03 5.97
C ASP A 99 0.60 -3.77 5.35
N MET A 100 0.96 -3.82 4.06
CA MET A 100 1.47 -2.66 3.34
C MET A 100 0.41 -1.56 3.25
N VAL A 101 -0.82 -1.88 2.85
CA VAL A 101 -1.91 -0.88 2.79
C VAL A 101 -2.18 -0.28 4.17
N GLN A 102 -2.20 -1.08 5.23
CA GLN A 102 -2.46 -0.60 6.59
C GLN A 102 -1.32 0.27 7.13
N ALA A 103 -0.06 -0.03 6.79
CA ALA A 103 1.08 0.83 7.14
C ALA A 103 0.95 2.22 6.47
N PHE A 104 0.62 2.26 5.17
CA PHE A 104 0.36 3.51 4.46
C PHE A 104 -0.91 4.22 4.96
N LEU A 105 -1.94 3.50 5.39
CA LEU A 105 -3.15 4.09 5.99
C LEU A 105 -2.79 4.81 7.30
N GLY A 106 -2.00 4.14 8.14
CA GLY A 106 -1.45 4.74 9.34
C GLY A 106 -0.65 6.00 9.05
N LEU A 107 0.20 6.00 8.02
CA LEU A 107 0.95 7.19 7.58
C LEU A 107 0.00 8.32 7.14
N ALA A 108 -0.95 8.02 6.26
CA ALA A 108 -1.92 9.01 5.76
C ALA A 108 -2.74 9.64 6.90
N MET A 109 -3.13 8.84 7.90
CA MET A 109 -3.81 9.33 9.10
C MET A 109 -2.96 10.31 9.92
N GLN A 110 -1.62 10.19 9.93
CA GLN A 110 -0.77 11.20 10.60
C GLN A 110 -0.79 12.53 9.86
N PHE A 111 -0.69 12.51 8.53
CA PHE A 111 -0.80 13.73 7.71
C PHE A 111 -2.18 14.38 7.83
N ASP A 112 -3.23 13.59 8.07
CA ASP A 112 -4.59 14.09 8.29
C ASP A 112 -4.87 14.57 9.73
N GLY A 113 -3.88 14.47 10.64
CA GLY A 113 -4.03 14.86 12.05
C GLY A 113 -4.74 13.82 12.93
N GLN A 114 -5.04 12.62 12.42
CA GLN A 114 -5.68 11.52 13.15
C GLN A 114 -4.68 10.67 13.95
N GLY A 115 -3.80 11.31 14.73
CA GLY A 115 -2.65 10.66 15.37
C GLY A 115 -2.99 9.43 16.23
N GLN A 116 -4.03 9.49 17.05
CA GLN A 116 -4.43 8.34 17.90
C GLN A 116 -4.99 7.16 17.09
N ALA A 117 -5.70 7.43 15.99
CA ALA A 117 -6.17 6.37 15.10
C ALA A 117 -5.00 5.75 14.33
N SER A 118 -4.10 6.58 13.83
CA SER A 118 -2.85 6.16 13.18
C SER A 118 -2.03 5.22 14.07
N LEU A 119 -1.76 5.61 15.31
CA LEU A 119 -0.96 4.78 16.24
C LEU A 119 -1.59 3.41 16.49
N ARG A 120 -2.93 3.33 16.59
CA ARG A 120 -3.63 2.05 16.75
C ARG A 120 -3.44 1.15 15.53
N VAL A 121 -3.63 1.68 14.32
CA VAL A 121 -3.44 0.94 13.08
C VAL A 121 -1.99 0.48 12.92
N LEU A 122 -1.03 1.38 13.09
CA LEU A 122 0.40 1.06 12.95
C LEU A 122 0.88 0.01 13.94
N LYS A 123 0.46 0.10 15.22
CA LYS A 123 0.82 -0.90 16.24
C LYS A 123 0.21 -2.26 15.93
N ALA A 124 -1.04 -2.29 15.46
CA ALA A 124 -1.72 -3.54 15.08
C ALA A 124 -0.98 -4.27 13.96
N VAL A 125 -0.42 -3.54 13.00
CA VAL A 125 0.38 -4.13 11.91
C VAL A 125 1.79 -4.52 12.39
N ALA A 126 2.49 -3.60 13.06
CA ALA A 126 3.90 -3.75 13.43
C ALA A 126 4.19 -4.94 14.35
N PHE A 127 3.26 -5.27 15.26
CA PHE A 127 3.45 -6.26 16.31
C PHE A 127 2.71 -7.58 16.07
N GLN A 128 2.32 -7.86 14.82
CA GLN A 128 1.78 -9.18 14.47
C GLN A 128 2.83 -10.28 14.73
N PRO A 129 2.43 -11.45 15.28
CA PRO A 129 3.33 -12.57 15.55
C PRO A 129 3.56 -13.40 14.27
N VAL A 130 4.11 -12.76 13.22
CA VAL A 130 4.41 -13.38 11.93
C VAL A 130 5.92 -13.34 11.69
N ASP A 131 6.50 -14.48 11.35
CA ASP A 131 7.92 -14.66 11.05
C ASP A 131 8.07 -15.45 9.72
N PRO A 132 8.74 -14.91 8.68
CA PRO A 132 9.40 -13.60 8.63
C PRO A 132 8.41 -12.42 8.59
N ALA A 133 8.84 -11.27 9.13
CA ALA A 133 8.06 -10.04 9.10
C ALA A 133 7.84 -9.55 7.66
N THR A 134 6.62 -9.10 7.35
CA THR A 134 6.30 -8.51 6.03
C THR A 134 6.89 -7.10 5.90
N GLU A 135 7.06 -6.62 4.68
CA GLU A 135 7.51 -5.25 4.41
C GLU A 135 6.57 -4.20 5.04
N GLY A 136 5.26 -4.49 5.10
CA GLY A 136 4.28 -3.64 5.79
C GLY A 136 4.51 -3.56 7.30
N MET A 137 4.86 -4.68 7.93
CA MET A 137 5.24 -4.69 9.35
C MET A 137 6.51 -3.87 9.59
N LEU A 138 7.52 -4.01 8.74
CA LEU A 138 8.77 -3.26 8.86
C LEU A 138 8.54 -1.76 8.65
N LEU A 139 7.77 -1.37 7.64
CA LEU A 139 7.39 0.02 7.40
C LEU A 139 6.62 0.58 8.60
N ALA A 140 5.64 -0.15 9.14
CA ALA A 140 4.89 0.31 10.30
C ALA A 140 5.79 0.55 11.53
N ARG A 141 6.78 -0.32 11.77
CA ARG A 141 7.79 -0.14 12.84
C ARG A 141 8.66 1.10 12.60
N GLN A 142 9.07 1.32 11.36
CA GLN A 142 9.85 2.50 10.98
C GLN A 142 9.04 3.78 11.21
N ILE A 143 7.77 3.82 10.79
CA ILE A 143 6.87 4.95 10.99
C ILE A 143 6.64 5.24 12.48
N LEU A 144 6.53 4.20 13.31
CA LEU A 144 6.37 4.34 14.76
C LEU A 144 7.62 4.89 15.46
N GLY A 145 8.73 5.06 14.75
CA GLY A 145 9.85 5.85 15.20
C GLY A 145 11.19 5.14 15.16
N GLY A 146 11.29 3.83 14.89
CA GLY A 146 12.58 3.13 14.68
C GLY A 146 13.67 3.29 15.76
N HIS A 147 13.39 4.04 16.84
CA HIS A 147 14.13 4.13 18.06
C HIS A 147 13.41 3.22 19.05
N THR A 148 14.15 2.27 19.59
CA THR A 148 13.72 1.38 20.67
C THR A 148 12.94 2.18 21.72
N LEU A 149 11.96 1.55 22.36
CA LEU A 149 11.17 2.05 23.50
C LEU A 149 12.02 2.59 24.70
N GLU A 150 13.33 2.71 24.56
CA GLU A 150 14.29 3.29 25.50
C GLU A 150 14.31 4.84 25.46
N ASP A 151 14.02 5.48 24.32
CA ASP A 151 14.09 6.95 24.22
C ASP A 151 12.89 7.68 24.85
N LEU A 152 11.84 6.96 25.23
CA LEU A 152 10.70 7.51 25.98
C LEU A 152 10.84 7.38 27.51
N ASN A 153 11.94 6.79 28.00
CA ASN A 153 12.16 6.57 29.44
C ASN A 153 13.51 7.10 29.95
N THR A 154 14.21 7.94 29.18
CA THR A 154 15.31 8.72 29.74
C THR A 154 14.73 9.96 30.42
N PRO A 155 14.87 10.13 31.75
CA PRO A 155 14.48 11.37 32.40
C PRO A 155 15.39 12.48 31.88
N THR A 156 14.79 13.50 31.28
CA THR A 156 15.46 14.73 30.83
C THR A 156 16.37 15.26 31.96
N PRO A 157 17.71 15.20 31.85
CA PRO A 157 18.58 15.82 32.83
C PRO A 157 18.76 17.27 32.41
N GLY A 158 17.91 18.17 32.91
CA GLY A 158 18.06 19.57 32.51
C GLY A 158 16.93 20.53 32.85
N ALA A 159 16.28 20.39 34.02
CA ALA A 159 15.52 21.50 34.61
C ALA A 159 16.14 21.91 35.95
N ALA A 160 17.46 22.10 35.97
CA ALA A 160 18.13 22.87 37.02
C ALA A 160 17.99 24.36 36.68
N GLY A 161 16.80 24.89 36.93
CA GLY A 161 16.49 26.32 36.86
C GLY A 161 16.27 26.88 38.26
N THR A 162 17.38 27.21 38.92
CA THR A 162 17.59 28.22 39.95
C THR A 162 16.35 28.83 40.62
N PHE A 163 15.98 28.32 41.80
CA PHE A 163 15.25 29.10 42.81
C PHE A 163 16.27 29.90 43.63
N ALA A 164 16.44 31.17 43.30
CA ALA A 164 17.04 32.13 44.23
C ALA A 164 15.94 32.70 45.14
N LYS A 165 15.92 32.22 46.40
CA LYS A 165 15.28 32.92 47.52
C LYS A 165 16.34 33.81 48.20
N THR A 166 16.03 35.10 48.27
CA THR A 166 16.25 36.13 49.33
C THR A 166 17.51 36.08 50.22
N PRO A 167 18.03 37.26 50.64
CA PRO A 167 17.38 38.07 51.67
C PRO A 167 16.97 39.50 51.25
#